data_AF-A0A9N8DAF0-F1
#
_entry.id   AF-A0A9N8DAF0-F1
#
_cell.length_a   1.000
_cell.length_b   1.000
_cell.length_c   1.000
_cell.angle_alpha   90.00
_cell.angle_beta   90.00
_cell.angle_gamma   90.00
#
_symmetry.space_group_name_H-M   'P 1'
#
loop_
_entity.id
_entity.type
_entity.pdbx_description
1 polymer ?
#
loop_
_entity_poly.entity_id
_entity_poly.type
_entity_poly.pdbx_seq_one_letter_code
_entity_poly.pdbx_strand_id
1 'polypeptide(L)'
;MTRTEMYTTWAASHYYLCHAWSVDFELMRKGIIVLAECAGYKWSRCNDIKVVEKVWMELLWSYHVKVQTAKHFNTSVMHNVFLSLLKGVLPTRLKSMFDTGYRSDNRLDEYYLVPSVEAANQRLLASLDFVLERRYNLEQSFSLSLPNE
;
A
#
# COMPACT_ATOMS: atom_id res chain seq x y z
N MET A 1 -16.08 14.68 6.68
CA MET A 1 -15.91 13.36 6.05
C MET A 1 -16.44 12.29 6.99
N THR A 2 -17.43 11.53 6.55
CA THR A 2 -18.00 10.42 7.33
C THR A 2 -17.01 9.27 7.45
N ARG A 3 -17.21 8.36 8.42
CA ARG A 3 -16.36 7.16 8.56
C ARG A 3 -16.35 6.31 7.28
N THR A 4 -17.49 6.23 6.60
CA THR A 4 -17.65 5.53 5.32
C THR A 4 -16.86 6.21 4.20
N GLU A 5 -16.90 7.54 4.10
CA GLU A 5 -16.13 8.28 3.10
C GLU A 5 -14.62 8.08 3.30
N MET A 6 -14.12 8.18 4.54
CA MET A 6 -12.70 7.92 4.85
C MET A 6 -12.26 6.52 4.41
N TYR A 7 -13.12 5.53 4.66
CA TYR A 7 -12.89 4.15 4.24
C TYR A 7 -12.82 4.01 2.72
N THR A 8 -13.81 4.55 2.01
CA THR A 8 -13.88 4.48 0.54
C THR A 8 -12.66 5.14 -0.08
N THR A 9 -12.25 6.30 0.42
CA THR A 9 -11.04 6.99 -0.04
C THR A 9 -9.78 6.16 0.21
N TRP A 10 -9.64 5.56 1.40
CA TRP A 10 -8.47 4.74 1.74
C TRP A 10 -8.37 3.47 0.88
N ALA A 11 -9.49 2.74 0.71
CA ALA A 11 -9.55 1.53 -0.10
C ALA A 11 -9.32 1.83 -1.59
N ALA A 12 -9.97 2.88 -2.12
CA ALA A 12 -9.76 3.33 -3.51
C ALA A 12 -8.30 3.73 -3.75
N SER A 13 -7.68 4.46 -2.82
CA SER A 13 -6.27 4.84 -2.92
C SER A 13 -5.36 3.62 -2.99
N HIS A 14 -5.59 2.60 -2.16
CA HIS A 14 -4.81 1.35 -2.20
C HIS A 14 -5.01 0.58 -3.50
N TYR A 15 -6.25 0.48 -3.98
CA TYR A 15 -6.57 -0.14 -5.26
C TYR A 15 -5.79 0.52 -6.40
N TYR A 16 -5.85 1.85 -6.51
CA TYR A 16 -5.18 2.60 -7.56
C TYR A 16 -3.65 2.55 -7.45
N LEU A 17 -3.09 2.59 -6.24
CA LEU A 17 -1.65 2.40 -6.01
C LEU A 17 -1.17 1.02 -6.50
N CYS A 18 -1.96 -0.02 -6.27
CA CYS A 18 -1.58 -1.36 -6.68
C CYS A 18 -1.73 -1.58 -8.18
N HIS A 19 -2.75 -0.96 -8.77
CA HIS A 19 -2.87 -0.92 -10.22
C HIS A 19 -1.66 -0.20 -10.85
N ALA A 20 -1.21 0.90 -10.25
CA ALA A 20 -0.02 1.61 -10.67
C ALA A 20 1.26 0.75 -10.57
N TRP A 21 1.41 -0.07 -9.52
CA TRP A 21 2.54 -0.98 -9.38
C TRP A 21 2.50 -2.18 -10.34
N SER A 22 1.30 -2.61 -10.75
CA SER A 22 1.10 -3.85 -11.49
C SER A 22 1.75 -3.89 -12.87
N VAL A 23 1.96 -2.73 -13.49
CA VAL A 23 2.55 -2.61 -14.83
C VAL A 23 4.08 -2.56 -14.81
N ASP A 24 4.70 -2.42 -13.64
CA ASP A 24 6.14 -2.39 -13.48
C ASP A 24 6.66 -3.73 -12.94
N PHE A 25 6.92 -4.67 -13.86
CA PHE A 25 7.46 -5.98 -13.52
C PHE A 25 8.81 -5.93 -12.81
N GLU A 26 9.63 -4.89 -13.03
CA GLU A 26 10.90 -4.73 -12.32
C GLU A 26 10.64 -4.38 -10.85
N LEU A 27 9.75 -3.42 -10.59
CA LEU A 27 9.33 -3.04 -9.25
C LEU A 27 8.70 -4.24 -8.51
N MET A 28 7.82 -4.99 -9.18
CA MET A 28 7.20 -6.18 -8.59
C MET A 28 8.22 -7.25 -8.18
N ARG A 29 9.25 -7.49 -9.01
CA ARG A 29 10.33 -8.45 -8.72
C ARG A 29 11.23 -8.01 -7.58
N LYS A 30 11.63 -6.74 -7.57
CA LYS A 30 12.43 -6.17 -6.48
C LYS A 30 11.63 -6.20 -5.17
N GLY A 31 10.33 -5.99 -5.26
CA GLY A 31 9.45 -5.88 -4.11
C GLY A 31 9.43 -4.48 -3.52
N ILE A 32 8.49 -4.26 -2.60
CA ILE A 32 8.22 -2.93 -2.04
C ILE A 32 8.49 -2.90 -0.54
N ILE A 33 8.91 -1.72 -0.06
CA ILE A 33 8.99 -1.39 1.37
C ILE A 33 7.87 -0.40 1.66
N VAL A 34 7.02 -0.74 2.62
CA VAL A 34 5.96 0.17 3.08
C VAL A 34 6.49 0.95 4.27
N LEU A 35 6.38 2.28 4.22
CA LEU A 35 6.69 3.16 5.35
C LEU A 35 5.38 3.76 5.86
N ALA A 36 5.13 3.64 7.17
CA ALA A 36 3.93 4.14 7.80
C ALA A 36 4.27 5.05 8.99
N GLU A 37 3.90 6.34 8.89
CA GLU A 37 3.92 7.27 10.02
C GLU A 37 2.71 6.99 10.92
N CYS A 38 2.95 6.69 12.19
CA CYS A 38 1.92 6.31 13.16
C CYS A 38 1.74 7.35 14.26
N ALA A 39 2.46 8.47 14.21
CA ALA A 39 2.26 9.60 15.11
C ALA A 39 0.80 10.10 15.05
N GLY A 40 0.20 10.28 16.22
CA GLY A 40 -1.19 10.73 16.33
C GLY A 40 -2.25 9.66 16.01
N TYR A 41 -1.87 8.37 15.92
CA TYR A 41 -2.81 7.27 15.79
C TYR A 41 -3.87 7.31 16.91
N LYS A 42 -5.16 7.25 16.52
CA LYS A 42 -6.31 7.23 17.44
C LYS A 42 -7.14 5.98 17.18
N TRP A 43 -7.49 5.27 18.25
CA TRP A 43 -8.33 4.05 18.15
C TRP A 43 -9.69 4.31 17.49
N SER A 44 -10.28 5.50 17.69
CA SER A 44 -11.53 5.89 17.04
C SER A 44 -11.44 6.00 15.52
N ARG A 45 -10.22 6.10 14.97
CA ARG A 45 -9.93 6.11 13.53
C ARG A 45 -9.43 4.75 13.03
N CYS A 46 -9.42 3.74 13.88
CA CYS A 46 -9.06 2.38 13.51
C CYS A 46 -10.09 1.84 12.52
N ASN A 47 -9.60 1.34 11.39
CA ASN A 47 -10.39 0.52 10.49
C ASN A 47 -10.70 -0.81 11.18
N ASP A 48 -11.83 -1.43 10.81
CA ASP A 48 -12.14 -2.79 11.26
C ASP A 48 -10.97 -3.72 10.91
N ILE A 49 -10.54 -4.56 11.86
CA ILE A 49 -9.44 -5.51 11.64
C ILE A 49 -9.71 -6.37 10.39
N LYS A 50 -10.96 -6.79 10.17
CA LYS A 50 -11.36 -7.58 9.01
C LYS A 50 -11.20 -6.81 7.70
N VAL A 51 -11.39 -5.50 7.74
CA VAL A 51 -11.17 -4.64 6.57
C VAL A 51 -9.68 -4.57 6.24
N VAL A 52 -8.83 -4.36 7.25
CA VAL A 52 -7.38 -4.27 7.04
C VAL A 52 -6.81 -5.63 6.59
N GLU A 53 -7.29 -6.73 7.18
CA GLU A 53 -7.00 -8.08 6.72
C GLU A 53 -7.37 -8.26 5.25
N LYS A 54 -8.62 -7.94 4.88
CA LYS A 54 -9.10 -8.05 3.49
C LYS A 54 -8.23 -7.28 2.51
N VAL A 55 -7.83 -6.05 2.85
CA VAL A 55 -6.93 -5.26 2.00
C VAL A 55 -5.59 -5.96 1.85
N TRP A 56 -4.95 -6.40 2.93
CA TRP A 56 -3.68 -7.13 2.83
C TRP A 56 -3.80 -8.41 1.98
N MET A 57 -4.91 -9.15 2.12
CA MET A 57 -5.15 -10.34 1.32
C MET A 57 -5.34 -10.00 -0.16
N GLU A 58 -6.19 -9.01 -0.49
CA GLU A 58 -6.44 -8.58 -1.87
C GLU A 58 -5.18 -8.02 -2.54
N LEU A 59 -4.38 -7.25 -1.80
CA LEU A 59 -3.10 -6.70 -2.24
C LEU A 59 -2.14 -7.79 -2.72
N LEU A 60 -2.01 -8.87 -1.95
CA LEU A 60 -1.04 -9.93 -2.24
C LEU A 60 -1.55 -10.95 -3.23
N TRP A 61 -2.87 -11.18 -3.26
CA TRP A 61 -3.46 -12.21 -4.10
C TRP A 61 -3.71 -11.70 -5.52
N SER A 62 -4.17 -10.46 -5.64
CA SER A 62 -4.50 -9.86 -6.95
C SER A 62 -3.26 -9.35 -7.66
N TYR A 63 -2.26 -8.92 -6.89
CA TYR A 63 -1.02 -8.37 -7.41
C TYR A 63 0.15 -9.21 -6.91
N HIS A 64 0.99 -9.70 -7.80
CA HIS A 64 2.21 -10.46 -7.48
C HIS A 64 3.32 -9.56 -6.89
N VAL A 65 2.94 -8.62 -6.03
CA VAL A 65 3.81 -7.66 -5.38
C VAL A 65 4.43 -8.30 -4.16
N LYS A 66 5.76 -8.41 -4.16
CA LYS A 66 6.50 -8.87 -3.00
C LYS A 66 6.67 -7.70 -2.02
N VAL A 67 5.84 -7.62 -1.00
CA VAL A 67 6.11 -6.68 0.10
C VAL A 67 7.23 -7.26 0.96
N GLN A 68 8.36 -6.56 1.04
CA GLN A 68 9.54 -7.01 1.78
C GLN A 68 9.36 -6.78 3.29
N THR A 69 8.98 -5.56 3.64
CA THR A 69 8.74 -5.13 5.02
C THR A 69 7.79 -3.93 5.04
N ALA A 70 7.03 -3.82 6.12
CA ALA A 70 6.24 -2.65 6.46
C ALA A 70 6.81 -2.06 7.76
N LYS A 71 7.47 -0.92 7.66
CA LYS A 71 8.10 -0.22 8.78
C LYS A 71 7.15 0.83 9.33
N HIS A 72 6.80 0.70 10.60
CA HIS A 72 5.92 1.62 11.31
C HIS A 72 6.74 2.52 12.23
N PHE A 73 6.74 3.82 11.93
CA PHE A 73 7.48 4.85 12.64
C PHE A 73 6.59 5.49 13.71
N ASN A 74 7.20 5.87 14.84
CA ASN A 74 6.58 6.63 15.92
C ASN A 74 5.28 5.99 16.44
N THR A 75 5.30 4.67 16.62
CA THR A 75 4.11 3.92 17.03
C THR A 75 3.69 4.24 18.46
N SER A 76 2.39 4.47 18.64
CA SER A 76 1.78 4.58 19.96
C SER A 76 1.48 3.19 20.55
N VAL A 77 1.25 3.11 21.86
CA VAL A 77 0.83 1.86 22.53
C VAL A 77 -0.43 1.28 21.86
N MET A 78 -1.42 2.13 21.56
CA MET A 78 -2.65 1.71 20.89
C MET A 78 -2.41 1.14 19.50
N HIS A 79 -1.47 1.71 18.75
CA HIS A 79 -1.09 1.20 17.43
C HIS A 79 -0.41 -0.18 17.53
N ASN A 80 0.47 -0.36 18.50
CA ASN A 80 1.12 -1.66 18.73
C ASN A 80 0.11 -2.74 19.14
N VAL A 81 -0.89 -2.40 19.97
CA VAL A 81 -2.01 -3.30 20.30
C VAL A 81 -2.80 -3.67 19.05
N PHE A 82 -3.17 -2.69 18.23
CA PHE A 82 -3.87 -2.94 16.97
C PHE A 82 -3.09 -3.89 16.06
N LEU A 83 -1.79 -3.64 15.83
CA LEU A 83 -0.97 -4.51 15.00
C LEU A 83 -0.81 -5.91 15.57
N SER A 84 -0.78 -6.05 16.90
CA SER A 84 -0.74 -7.36 17.56
C SER A 84 -2.01 -8.17 17.29
N LEU A 85 -3.19 -7.52 17.35
CA LEU A 85 -4.47 -8.13 16.99
C LEU A 85 -4.53 -8.47 15.49
N LEU A 86 -4.10 -7.56 14.62
CA LEU A 86 -4.05 -7.77 13.17
C LEU A 86 -3.15 -8.96 12.81
N LYS A 87 -1.96 -9.07 13.42
CA LYS A 87 -1.07 -10.24 13.27
C LYS A 87 -1.74 -11.56 13.71
N GLY A 88 -2.78 -11.52 14.54
CA GLY A 88 -3.58 -12.69 14.89
C GLY A 88 -4.32 -13.29 13.70
N VAL A 89 -4.85 -12.44 12.81
CA VAL A 89 -5.68 -12.86 11.66
C VAL A 89 -4.91 -13.01 10.36
N LEU A 90 -3.76 -12.34 10.22
CA LEU A 90 -2.96 -12.42 9.00
C LEU A 90 -2.26 -13.79 8.82
N PRO A 91 -2.02 -14.26 7.58
CA PRO A 91 -1.15 -15.41 7.30
C PRO A 91 0.26 -15.25 7.87
N THR A 92 0.91 -16.36 8.25
CA THR A 92 2.25 -16.37 8.87
C THR A 92 3.29 -15.57 8.08
N ARG A 93 3.28 -15.69 6.74
CA ARG A 93 4.19 -14.95 5.84
C ARG A 93 4.09 -13.44 6.02
N LEU A 94 2.91 -12.91 6.35
CA LEU A 94 2.70 -11.48 6.52
C LEU A 94 3.10 -10.98 7.90
N LYS A 95 2.96 -11.81 8.94
CA LYS A 95 3.23 -11.40 10.32
C LYS A 95 4.66 -10.88 10.50
N SER A 96 5.61 -11.52 9.83
CA SER A 96 7.04 -11.17 9.88
C SER A 96 7.41 -9.90 9.11
N MET A 97 6.51 -9.39 8.26
CA MET A 97 6.80 -8.20 7.46
C MET A 97 6.67 -6.90 8.26
N PHE A 98 5.83 -6.89 9.29
CA PHE A 98 5.57 -5.69 10.09
C PHE A 98 6.66 -5.49 11.13
N ASP A 99 7.46 -4.46 10.89
CA ASP A 99 8.45 -3.92 11.81
C ASP A 99 7.85 -2.72 12.57
N THR A 100 7.92 -2.76 13.89
CA THR A 100 7.23 -1.84 14.80
C THR A 100 8.13 -1.43 15.94
N GLY A 101 7.88 -0.26 16.52
CA GLY A 101 8.65 0.22 17.66
C GLY A 101 9.85 1.07 17.27
N TYR A 102 10.02 1.35 15.98
CA TYR A 102 10.96 2.36 15.53
C TYR A 102 10.48 3.75 15.98
N ARG A 103 11.32 4.44 16.75
CA ARG A 103 11.15 5.84 17.11
C ARG A 103 12.21 6.65 16.39
N SER A 104 11.78 7.62 15.61
CA SER A 104 12.64 8.65 15.04
C SER A 104 12.51 9.90 15.89
N ASP A 105 13.55 10.71 15.94
CA ASP A 105 13.49 12.02 16.60
C ASP A 105 12.50 12.96 15.89
N ASN A 106 12.35 12.78 14.58
CA ASN A 106 11.47 13.57 13.72
C ASN A 106 10.43 12.69 13.01
N ARG A 107 9.33 13.28 12.56
CA ARG A 107 8.32 12.57 11.76
C ARG A 107 8.78 12.35 10.32
N LEU A 108 8.22 11.35 9.64
CA LEU A 108 8.57 11.07 8.25
C LEU A 108 8.36 12.29 7.32
N ASP A 109 7.32 13.07 7.56
CA ASP A 109 7.02 14.29 6.77
C ASP A 109 8.03 15.42 6.95
N GLU A 110 8.94 15.33 7.92
CA GLU A 110 10.05 16.28 8.07
C GLU A 110 11.25 15.92 7.20
N TYR A 111 11.40 14.64 6.83
CA TYR A 111 12.47 14.16 5.95
C TYR A 111 12.11 14.22 4.47
N TYR A 112 10.81 14.21 4.16
CA TYR A 112 10.31 14.20 2.79
C TYR A 112 9.49 15.45 2.52
N LEU A 113 9.71 16.07 1.37
CA LEU A 113 8.84 17.14 0.89
C LEU A 113 7.44 16.57 0.65
N VAL A 114 6.53 16.81 1.59
CA VAL A 114 5.14 16.41 1.45
C VAL A 114 4.48 17.33 0.41
N PRO A 115 3.97 16.79 -0.71
CA PRO A 115 3.25 17.60 -1.67
C PRO A 115 1.99 18.18 -1.04
N SER A 116 1.56 19.37 -1.50
CA SER A 116 0.21 19.84 -1.21
C SER A 116 -0.82 18.80 -1.69
N VAL A 117 -2.03 18.83 -1.15
CA VAL A 117 -3.10 17.90 -1.54
C VAL A 117 -3.34 17.96 -3.05
N GLU A 118 -3.35 19.16 -3.62
CA GLU A 118 -3.50 19.40 -5.05
C GLU A 118 -2.34 18.77 -5.85
N ALA A 119 -1.09 18.98 -5.42
CA ALA A 119 0.07 18.40 -6.07
C ALA A 119 0.11 16.87 -5.95
N ALA A 120 -0.31 16.32 -4.80
CA ALA A 120 -0.44 14.88 -4.59
C ALA A 120 -1.48 14.28 -5.54
N ASN A 121 -2.64 14.92 -5.67
CA ASN A 121 -3.70 14.50 -6.59
C ASN A 121 -3.25 14.58 -8.05
N GLN A 122 -2.58 15.66 -8.46
CA GLN A 122 -2.03 15.78 -9.81
C GLN A 122 -1.00 14.69 -10.11
N ARG A 123 -0.09 14.39 -9.18
CA ARG A 123 0.89 13.31 -9.32
C ARG A 123 0.22 11.94 -9.40
N LEU A 124 -0.81 11.71 -8.59
CA LEU A 124 -1.59 10.47 -8.62
C LEU A 124 -2.27 10.29 -9.99
N LEU A 125 -2.95 11.33 -10.48
CA LEU A 125 -3.61 11.30 -11.78
C LEU A 125 -2.62 11.08 -12.92
N ALA A 126 -1.48 11.79 -12.93
CA ALA A 126 -0.42 11.59 -13.91
C ALA A 126 0.16 10.17 -13.87
N SER A 127 0.35 9.61 -12.67
CA SER A 127 0.82 8.22 -12.50
C SER A 127 -0.20 7.22 -13.01
N LEU A 128 -1.49 7.45 -12.75
CA LEU A 128 -2.57 6.62 -13.25
C LEU A 128 -2.65 6.66 -14.77
N ASP A 129 -2.56 7.85 -15.37
CA ASP A 129 -2.59 8.05 -16.82
C ASP A 129 -1.43 7.28 -17.49
N PHE A 130 -0.20 7.50 -17.02
CA PHE A 130 0.99 6.78 -17.49
C PHE A 130 0.85 5.24 -17.40
N VAL A 131 0.31 4.75 -16.28
CA VAL A 131 0.12 3.31 -16.05
C VAL A 131 -0.92 2.73 -17.01
N LEU A 132 -2.04 3.42 -17.18
CA LEU A 132 -3.13 2.99 -18.05
C LEU A 132 -2.70 2.99 -19.52
N GLU A 133 -1.97 4.02 -19.95
CA GLU A 133 -1.36 4.09 -21.28
C GLU A 133 -0.38 2.94 -21.50
N ARG A 134 0.54 2.71 -20.56
CA ARG A 134 1.49 1.60 -20.63
C ARG A 134 0.77 0.25 -20.73
N ARG A 135 -0.27 0.04 -19.92
CA ARG A 135 -1.09 -1.18 -19.97
C ARG A 135 -1.75 -1.35 -21.33
N TYR A 136 -2.40 -0.31 -21.85
CA TYR A 136 -3.03 -0.33 -23.16
C TYR A 136 -2.03 -0.71 -24.27
N ASN A 137 -0.85 -0.10 -24.26
CA ASN A 137 0.21 -0.40 -25.24
C ASN A 137 0.74 -1.83 -25.12
N LEU A 138 0.89 -2.36 -23.90
CA LEU A 138 1.28 -3.75 -23.67
C LEU A 138 0.20 -4.72 -24.18
N GLU A 139 -1.07 -4.45 -23.90
CA GLU A 139 -2.19 -5.27 -24.37
C GLU A 139 -2.30 -5.27 -25.91
N GLN A 140 -2.03 -4.13 -26.57
CA GLN A 140 -2.00 -4.04 -28.04
C GLN A 140 -0.82 -4.77 -28.69
N SER A 141 0.35 -4.76 -28.04
CA SER A 141 1.58 -5.36 -28.59
C SER A 141 1.80 -6.81 -28.17
N PHE A 142 1.03 -7.32 -27.20
CA PHE A 142 1.16 -8.69 -26.73
C PHE A 142 0.65 -9.70 -27.76
N SER A 143 1.54 -10.54 -28.25
CA SER A 143 1.20 -11.70 -29.07
C SER A 143 1.82 -12.97 -28.47
N LEU A 144 1.03 -14.04 -28.35
CA LEU A 144 1.54 -15.37 -28.06
C LEU A 144 1.95 -16.01 -29.40
N SER A 145 3.25 -16.00 -29.72
CA SER A 145 3.75 -16.89 -30.76
C SER A 145 3.70 -18.31 -30.20
N LEU A 146 2.77 -19.12 -30.70
CA LEU A 146 2.79 -20.56 -30.43
C LEU A 146 4.13 -21.12 -30.94
N PRO A 147 4.83 -21.98 -30.18
CA PRO A 147 5.95 -22.71 -30.73
C PRO A 147 5.44 -23.47 -31.95
N ASN A 148 6.07 -23.28 -33.12
CA ASN A 148 5.71 -24.02 -34.33
C ASN A 148 5.72 -25.53 -34.00
N GLU A 149 4.56 -26.18 -34.12
CA GLU A 149 4.45 -27.65 -34.16
C GLU A 149 5.06 -28.21 -35.44
#